data_AF-A0AAD0WXN7-F1
#
_entry.id   AF-A0AAD0WXN7-F1
#
_cell.length_a   1.000
_cell.length_b   1.000
_cell.length_c   1.000
_cell.angle_alpha   90.00
_cell.angle_beta   90.00
_cell.angle_gamma   90.00
#
_symmetry.space_group_name_H-M   'P 1'
#
loop_
_entity.id
_entity.type
_entity.pdbx_description
1 polymer ?
#
loop_
_entity_poly.entity_id
_entity_poly.type
_entity_poly.pdbx_seq_one_letter_code
_entity_poly.pdbx_strand_id
1 'polypeptide(L)'
;MKNFIFITTVLALTSCVAPRETRSIYDNGTAATGSTSNSTGGTIDIDDSSSSSNNGANIPSEIAHCKWSLDGQTGFENSNNQHLGPSTVCQSRTNETNIYIQVKNPDSNSRVCVIPTSEVSGNAIFLGAAQCKYISSSGTISKFVLSKNRDYGRYQNFRINSVMIMKEKTYDFPSPFDRELISYDAYFMCSINIDLYNDRTYCDAFKQLGEYYYKSF
;
A
#
# COMPACT_ATOMS: atom_id res chain seq x y z
N MET A 1 29.94 -27.12 -53.64
CA MET A 1 28.63 -27.35 -53.00
C MET A 1 28.92 -27.60 -51.51
N LYS A 2 28.96 -26.57 -50.66
CA LYS A 2 27.85 -25.91 -49.94
C LYS A 2 27.06 -26.86 -49.02
N ASN A 3 27.22 -26.67 -47.71
CA ASN A 3 26.22 -26.63 -46.62
C ASN A 3 26.73 -27.36 -45.36
N PHE A 4 27.10 -26.68 -44.28
CA PHE A 4 26.36 -25.89 -43.27
C PHE A 4 26.10 -26.69 -41.97
N ILE A 5 26.98 -26.39 -41.01
CA ILE A 5 26.89 -26.34 -39.55
C ILE A 5 25.49 -26.52 -38.93
N PHE A 6 25.41 -27.32 -37.84
CA PHE A 6 24.63 -26.98 -36.66
C PHE A 6 25.40 -27.42 -35.39
N ILE A 7 25.97 -26.43 -34.68
CA ILE A 7 26.55 -26.56 -33.34
C ILE A 7 25.45 -26.18 -32.36
N THR A 8 24.99 -27.14 -31.55
CA THR A 8 23.97 -26.92 -30.52
C THR A 8 24.67 -26.54 -29.22
N THR A 9 24.88 -25.25 -29.00
CA THR A 9 25.36 -24.70 -27.73
C THR A 9 24.17 -24.61 -26.76
N VAL A 10 24.09 -25.51 -25.79
CA VAL A 10 23.14 -25.41 -24.67
C VAL A 10 23.67 -24.37 -23.69
N LEU A 11 23.15 -23.15 -23.80
CA LEU A 11 23.31 -22.10 -22.79
C LEU A 11 22.50 -22.47 -21.56
N ALA A 12 23.18 -22.94 -20.51
CA ALA A 12 22.63 -23.03 -19.17
C ALA A 12 22.43 -21.61 -18.62
N LEU A 13 21.19 -21.13 -18.64
CA LEU A 13 20.80 -19.91 -17.93
C LEU A 13 20.63 -20.26 -16.45
N THR A 14 21.71 -20.10 -15.67
CA THR A 14 21.63 -20.00 -14.21
C THR A 14 20.96 -18.67 -13.87
N SER A 15 19.69 -18.69 -13.48
CA SER A 15 19.04 -17.54 -12.85
C SER A 15 19.56 -17.40 -11.42
N CYS A 16 20.55 -16.55 -11.25
CA CYS A 16 20.91 -16.03 -9.93
C CYS A 16 19.77 -15.13 -9.46
N VAL A 17 18.89 -15.65 -8.59
CA VAL A 17 18.05 -14.80 -7.75
C VAL A 17 19.02 -14.08 -6.81
N ALA A 18 19.17 -12.76 -6.99
CA ALA A 18 20.00 -11.95 -6.10
C ALA A 18 19.51 -12.14 -4.64
N PRO A 19 20.42 -12.30 -3.66
CA PRO A 19 20.02 -12.46 -2.28
C PRO A 19 19.18 -11.27 -1.84
N ARG A 20 17.98 -11.55 -1.31
CA ARG A 20 17.17 -10.57 -0.56
C ARG A 20 18.06 -10.03 0.55
N GLU A 21 18.38 -8.74 0.50
CA GLU A 21 19.02 -8.05 1.60
C GLU A 21 18.13 -8.17 2.84
N THR A 22 18.65 -8.86 3.84
CA THR A 22 18.18 -8.78 5.22
C THR A 22 18.54 -7.39 5.71
N ARG A 23 17.55 -6.51 5.91
CA ARG A 23 17.79 -5.26 6.62
C ARG A 23 18.26 -5.61 8.04
N SER A 24 19.49 -5.21 8.34
CA SER A 24 20.09 -5.28 9.66
C SER A 24 19.24 -4.50 10.67
N ILE A 25 18.62 -5.24 11.58
CA ILE A 25 18.14 -4.71 12.86
C ILE A 25 19.40 -4.41 13.66
N TYR A 26 19.85 -3.16 13.69
CA TYR A 26 20.58 -2.52 14.79
C TYR A 26 20.89 -1.09 14.33
N ASP A 27 20.12 -0.13 14.83
CA ASP A 27 20.70 1.17 15.11
C ASP A 27 20.23 1.66 16.48
N ASN A 28 21.22 2.00 17.28
CA ASN A 28 21.15 2.29 18.70
C ASN A 28 21.26 3.81 18.83
N GLY A 29 20.18 4.50 19.23
CA GLY A 29 20.15 5.96 19.19
C GLY A 29 19.13 6.59 20.12
N THR A 30 19.54 6.77 21.38
CA THR A 30 19.19 7.86 22.31
C THR A 30 17.73 8.09 22.69
N ALA A 31 17.43 7.77 23.95
CA ALA A 31 16.23 8.18 24.67
C ALA A 31 16.09 9.72 24.68
N ALA A 32 14.98 10.23 24.15
CA ALA A 32 14.54 11.61 24.33
C ALA A 32 13.41 11.65 25.35
N THR A 33 13.69 12.26 26.50
CA THR A 33 12.73 12.61 27.55
C THR A 33 11.79 13.69 27.01
N GLY A 34 10.50 13.38 26.86
CA GLY A 34 9.48 14.30 26.35
C GLY A 34 8.32 14.47 27.33
N SER A 35 8.12 15.69 27.79
CA SER A 35 7.18 16.16 28.81
C SER A 35 5.70 15.81 28.56
N THR A 36 5.02 15.36 29.61
CA THR A 36 3.57 15.16 29.65
C THR A 36 2.84 16.50 29.71
N SER A 37 2.27 16.95 28.59
CA SER A 37 1.33 18.07 28.53
C SER A 37 -0.06 17.57 28.13
N ASN A 38 -0.95 17.53 29.11
CA ASN A 38 -2.40 17.32 28.92
C ASN A 38 -3.00 18.51 28.16
N SER A 39 -3.45 18.29 26.92
CA SER A 39 -4.26 19.25 26.14
C SER A 39 -5.49 18.53 25.58
N THR A 40 -6.65 18.87 26.13
CA THR A 40 -7.99 18.45 25.70
C THR A 40 -8.47 19.28 24.51
N GLY A 41 -7.86 19.08 23.34
CA GLY A 41 -8.32 19.61 22.06
C GLY A 41 -7.68 18.82 20.92
N GLY A 42 -8.46 18.01 20.20
CA GLY A 42 -7.95 17.11 19.17
C GLY A 42 -7.30 17.88 18.02
N THR A 43 -5.98 17.96 18.02
CA THR A 43 -5.20 18.46 16.88
C THR A 43 -5.02 17.31 15.90
N ILE A 44 -5.51 17.46 14.66
CA ILE A 44 -5.12 16.54 13.59
C ILE A 44 -3.67 16.82 13.23
N ASP A 45 -2.86 15.78 13.24
CA ASP A 45 -1.49 15.82 12.74
C ASP A 45 -1.45 15.32 11.30
N ILE A 46 -0.66 15.98 10.45
CA ILE A 46 -0.44 15.55 9.07
C ILE A 46 1.02 15.11 9.00
N ASP A 47 1.24 13.81 8.84
CA ASP A 47 2.58 13.23 8.63
C ASP A 47 3.03 13.55 7.19
N ASP A 48 3.38 14.82 6.96
CA ASP A 48 4.23 15.26 5.86
C ASP A 48 5.58 15.60 6.46
N SER A 49 6.67 15.14 5.84
CA SER A 49 8.04 15.20 6.38
C SER A 49 8.60 16.63 6.57
N SER A 50 7.74 17.64 6.46
CA SER A 50 7.99 19.05 6.69
C SER A 50 7.36 19.49 8.02
N SER A 51 8.19 19.64 9.04
CA SER A 51 7.83 20.17 10.34
C SER A 51 7.14 21.54 10.22
N SER A 52 5.84 21.61 10.46
CA SER A 52 5.18 22.85 10.86
C SER A 52 4.10 22.56 11.89
N SER A 53 4.45 22.77 13.16
CA SER A 53 3.49 22.82 14.26
C SER A 53 2.63 24.08 14.10
N ASN A 54 1.38 23.92 13.65
CA ASN A 54 0.37 24.96 13.79
C ASN A 54 -0.84 24.37 14.48
N ASN A 55 -1.13 24.92 15.67
CA ASN A 55 -2.33 24.65 16.44
C ASN A 55 -3.56 25.08 15.64
N GLY A 56 -4.34 24.10 15.18
CA GLY A 56 -5.53 24.25 14.33
C GLY A 56 -5.37 23.39 13.08
N ALA A 57 -6.20 22.35 12.94
CA ALA A 57 -6.14 21.39 11.84
C ALA A 57 -6.48 22.05 10.48
N ASN A 58 -5.51 22.74 9.88
CA ASN A 58 -5.63 23.24 8.51
C ASN A 58 -5.40 22.07 7.55
N ILE A 59 -6.47 21.38 7.19
CA ILE A 59 -6.46 20.34 6.16
C ILE A 59 -6.05 21.01 4.82
N PRO A 60 -4.96 20.55 4.16
CA PRO A 60 -4.50 21.11 2.89
C PRO A 60 -5.61 21.08 1.83
N SER A 61 -5.68 22.14 1.01
CA SER A 61 -6.71 22.29 -0.03
C SER A 61 -6.74 21.13 -1.03
N GLU A 62 -5.61 20.47 -1.24
CA GLU A 62 -5.51 19.30 -2.13
C GLU A 62 -6.29 18.07 -1.63
N ILE A 63 -6.55 17.97 -0.32
CA ILE A 63 -7.31 16.89 0.32
C ILE A 63 -8.54 17.35 1.09
N ALA A 64 -8.81 18.66 1.13
CA ALA A 64 -9.97 19.25 1.80
C ALA A 64 -11.32 18.82 1.22
N HIS A 65 -11.32 18.20 0.04
CA HIS A 65 -12.53 17.65 -0.60
C HIS A 65 -12.97 16.30 -0.04
N CYS A 66 -12.13 15.64 0.76
CA CYS A 66 -12.46 14.40 1.43
C CYS A 66 -12.99 14.67 2.84
N LYS A 67 -13.72 13.70 3.39
CA LYS A 67 -14.33 13.81 4.71
C LYS A 67 -13.38 13.26 5.78
N TRP A 68 -12.79 14.14 6.58
CA TRP A 68 -11.82 13.79 7.62
C TRP A 68 -12.44 13.83 9.02
N SER A 69 -11.92 12.99 9.90
CA SER A 69 -12.26 13.03 11.33
C SER A 69 -11.41 14.08 12.04
N LEU A 70 -12.05 15.15 12.52
CA LEU A 70 -11.36 16.23 13.23
C LEU A 70 -11.05 15.89 14.69
N ASP A 71 -11.80 14.96 15.27
CA ASP A 71 -11.68 14.51 16.65
C ASP A 71 -10.96 13.15 16.78
N GLY A 72 -10.63 12.50 15.66
CA GLY A 72 -10.11 11.13 15.62
C GLY A 72 -11.11 10.05 16.06
N GLN A 73 -12.39 10.38 16.22
CA GLN A 73 -13.42 9.49 16.75
C GLN A 73 -14.65 9.34 15.83
N THR A 74 -15.07 10.43 15.19
CA THR A 74 -16.25 10.49 14.33
C THR A 74 -15.95 11.23 13.02
N GLY A 75 -16.84 11.12 12.02
CA GLY A 75 -16.69 11.89 10.79
C GLY A 75 -15.78 11.28 9.71
N PHE A 76 -15.30 10.05 9.88
CA PHE A 76 -14.63 9.29 8.82
C PHE A 76 -15.51 9.12 7.58
N GLU A 77 -14.90 9.05 6.39
CA GLU A 77 -15.59 8.85 5.10
C GLU A 77 -16.26 7.48 5.05
N ASN A 78 -15.52 6.44 5.41
CA ASN A 78 -16.00 5.08 5.49
C ASN A 78 -16.14 4.66 6.94
N SER A 79 -17.34 4.27 7.39
CA SER A 79 -17.58 3.82 8.77
C SER A 79 -17.56 2.30 8.94
N ASN A 80 -17.65 1.53 7.86
CA ASN A 80 -18.01 0.11 7.91
C ASN A 80 -17.01 -0.79 7.17
N ASN A 81 -15.80 -0.31 6.87
CA ASN A 81 -14.78 -1.14 6.24
C ASN A 81 -14.34 -2.27 7.19
N GLN A 82 -14.45 -3.52 6.76
CA GLN A 82 -14.14 -4.68 7.61
C GLN A 82 -12.64 -4.84 7.87
N HIS A 83 -11.77 -4.40 6.96
CA HIS A 83 -10.34 -4.62 7.04
C HIS A 83 -9.61 -3.52 7.85
N LEU A 84 -9.84 -2.25 7.51
CA LEU A 84 -9.26 -1.09 8.19
C LEU A 84 -10.12 -0.56 9.36
N GLY A 85 -11.40 -0.91 9.40
CA GLY A 85 -12.36 -0.23 10.27
C GLY A 85 -12.74 1.17 9.73
N PRO A 86 -13.40 2.00 10.57
CA PRO A 86 -13.70 3.37 10.20
C PRO A 86 -12.45 4.14 9.76
N SER A 87 -12.47 4.70 8.56
CA SER A 87 -11.30 5.29 7.93
C SER A 87 -11.68 6.28 6.82
N THR A 88 -10.74 7.16 6.47
CA THR A 88 -10.81 8.04 5.30
C THR A 88 -9.61 7.76 4.41
N VAL A 89 -9.84 7.57 3.11
CA VAL A 89 -8.79 7.35 2.11
C VAL A 89 -9.03 8.34 0.97
N CYS A 90 -8.07 9.23 0.77
CA CYS A 90 -8.20 10.36 -0.12
C CYS A 90 -7.00 10.48 -1.05
N GLN A 91 -7.25 10.65 -2.34
CA GLN A 91 -6.21 11.00 -3.30
C GLN A 91 -6.07 12.52 -3.37
N SER A 92 -4.84 13.03 -3.46
CA SER A 92 -4.64 14.46 -3.73
C SER A 92 -5.16 14.86 -5.11
N ARG A 93 -5.83 16.02 -5.19
CA ARG A 93 -6.27 16.63 -6.45
C ARG A 93 -5.13 17.19 -7.30
N THR A 94 -3.98 17.48 -6.69
CA THR A 94 -2.82 18.09 -7.35
C THR A 94 -1.79 17.06 -7.78
N ASN A 95 -1.79 15.88 -7.15
CA ASN A 95 -0.87 14.80 -7.47
C ASN A 95 -1.48 13.41 -7.21
N GLU A 96 -1.76 12.65 -8.27
CA GLU A 96 -2.34 11.31 -8.20
C GLU A 96 -1.49 10.29 -7.44
N THR A 97 -0.19 10.52 -7.27
CA THR A 97 0.68 9.63 -6.49
C THR A 97 0.51 9.77 -4.99
N ASN A 98 -0.16 10.83 -4.53
CA ASN A 98 -0.26 11.16 -3.10
C ASN A 98 -1.56 10.62 -2.49
N ILE A 99 -1.38 9.47 -1.84
CA ILE A 99 -2.18 8.73 -0.88
C ILE A 99 -2.41 9.37 0.50
N TYR A 100 -3.59 9.82 0.91
CA TYR A 100 -3.80 10.23 2.31
C TYR A 100 -4.76 9.28 3.03
N ILE A 101 -4.36 8.78 4.19
CA ILE A 101 -5.15 7.81 4.96
C ILE A 101 -5.23 8.24 6.43
N GLN A 102 -6.45 8.20 6.98
CA GLN A 102 -6.71 8.32 8.41
C GLN A 102 -7.53 7.09 8.86
N VAL A 103 -7.14 6.45 9.95
CA VAL A 103 -7.78 5.23 10.46
C VAL A 103 -8.19 5.44 11.91
N LYS A 104 -9.44 5.12 12.28
CA LYS A 104 -9.94 5.32 13.64
C LYS A 104 -9.22 4.48 14.68
N ASN A 105 -8.97 3.21 14.36
CA ASN A 105 -8.32 2.26 15.27
C ASN A 105 -7.06 1.71 14.57
N PRO A 106 -5.98 2.50 14.49
CA PRO A 106 -4.75 2.02 13.89
C PRO A 106 -4.19 0.84 14.69
N ASP A 107 -3.59 -0.11 13.99
CA ASP A 107 -2.97 -1.28 14.61
C ASP A 107 -1.50 -0.98 14.90
N SER A 108 -1.10 -0.93 16.16
CA SER A 108 0.28 -0.63 16.56
C SER A 108 1.28 -1.71 16.16
N ASN A 109 0.82 -2.91 15.84
CA ASN A 109 1.67 -4.07 15.53
C ASN A 109 1.80 -4.32 14.02
N SER A 110 1.11 -3.56 13.16
CA SER A 110 1.18 -3.77 11.71
C SER A 110 1.20 -2.46 10.94
N ARG A 111 1.90 -2.45 9.82
CA ARG A 111 1.92 -1.32 8.90
C ARG A 111 0.69 -1.37 7.99
N VAL A 112 0.16 -0.21 7.62
CA VAL A 112 -0.76 -0.10 6.50
C VAL A 112 0.06 0.05 5.23
N CYS A 113 -0.16 -0.84 4.28
CA CYS A 113 0.48 -0.87 2.97
C CYS A 113 -0.50 -0.43 1.89
N VAL A 114 -0.08 0.52 1.06
CA VAL A 114 -0.87 1.05 -0.06
C VAL A 114 -0.17 0.68 -1.35
N ILE A 115 -0.90 0.01 -2.24
CA ILE A 115 -0.42 -0.43 -3.55
C ILE A 115 -1.13 0.41 -4.61
N PRO A 116 -0.38 1.16 -5.46
CA PRO A 116 -0.98 1.93 -6.54
C PRO A 116 -1.60 0.99 -7.58
N THR A 117 -2.85 1.24 -7.96
CA THR A 117 -3.55 0.50 -9.00
C THR A 117 -4.14 1.43 -10.05
N SER A 118 -4.41 0.88 -11.23
CA SER A 118 -5.22 1.49 -12.26
C SER A 118 -6.43 0.62 -12.53
N GLU A 119 -7.62 1.19 -12.40
CA GLU A 119 -8.84 0.54 -12.85
C GLU A 119 -9.10 0.82 -14.33
N VAL A 120 -9.07 -0.23 -15.13
CA VAL A 120 -9.37 -0.21 -16.56
C VAL A 120 -10.36 -1.31 -16.89
N SER A 121 -11.54 -0.93 -17.41
CA SER A 121 -12.60 -1.86 -17.79
C SER A 121 -13.02 -2.83 -16.67
N GLY A 122 -13.08 -2.33 -15.43
CA GLY A 122 -13.46 -3.11 -14.24
C GLY A 122 -12.35 -4.02 -13.68
N ASN A 123 -11.14 -3.99 -14.25
CA ASN A 123 -9.98 -4.71 -13.73
C ASN A 123 -9.01 -3.75 -13.04
N ALA A 124 -8.58 -4.10 -11.83
CA ALA A 124 -7.53 -3.37 -11.11
C ALA A 124 -6.15 -3.93 -11.48
N ILE A 125 -5.30 -3.09 -12.05
CA ILE A 125 -3.93 -3.41 -12.46
C ILE A 125 -2.98 -2.70 -11.49
N PHE A 126 -2.17 -3.44 -10.72
CA PHE A 126 -1.15 -2.77 -9.89
C PHE A 126 -0.08 -2.11 -10.77
N LEU A 127 0.42 -0.97 -10.31
CA LEU A 127 1.34 -0.11 -11.05
C LEU A 127 2.74 -0.04 -10.44
N GLY A 128 2.89 -0.46 -9.18
CA GLY A 128 4.18 -0.41 -8.49
C GLY A 128 4.16 -1.06 -7.12
N ALA A 129 5.28 -0.91 -6.42
CA ALA A 129 5.52 -1.48 -5.11
C ALA A 129 4.60 -0.89 -4.03
N ALA A 130 4.32 -1.71 -3.02
CA ALA A 130 3.59 -1.28 -1.83
C ALA A 130 4.39 -0.23 -1.06
N GLN A 131 3.71 0.82 -0.59
CA GLN A 131 4.26 1.78 0.38
C GLN A 131 3.62 1.50 1.74
N CYS A 132 4.44 1.13 2.72
CA CYS A 132 3.97 0.68 4.03
C CYS A 132 4.42 1.64 5.13
N LYS A 133 3.48 2.07 5.97
CA LYS A 133 3.74 2.95 7.13
C LYS A 133 2.94 2.49 8.35
N TYR A 134 3.48 2.74 9.53
CA TYR A 134 2.68 2.72 10.76
C TYR A 134 1.84 3.99 10.81
N ILE A 135 0.57 3.86 11.19
CA ILE A 135 -0.29 5.00 11.50
C ILE A 135 -0.29 5.10 13.02
N SER A 136 0.28 6.18 13.56
CA SER A 136 0.58 6.31 14.99
C SER A 136 -0.66 6.58 15.83
N SER A 137 -1.68 7.25 15.28
CA SER A 137 -2.88 7.63 16.02
C SER A 137 -4.10 7.84 15.10
N SER A 138 -5.29 7.85 15.70
CA SER A 138 -6.53 8.15 14.98
C SER A 138 -6.68 9.61 14.57
N GLY A 139 -5.92 10.50 15.20
CA GLY A 139 -5.82 11.91 14.86
C GLY A 139 -4.79 12.21 13.77
N THR A 140 -4.12 11.21 13.19
CA THR A 140 -3.06 11.44 12.20
C THR A 140 -3.56 11.13 10.79
N ILE A 141 -3.44 12.09 9.88
CA ILE A 141 -3.58 11.88 8.44
C ILE A 141 -2.19 11.53 7.89
N SER A 142 -2.02 10.28 7.47
CA SER A 142 -0.76 9.75 6.96
C SER A 142 -0.67 9.87 5.45
N LYS A 143 0.40 10.49 4.94
CA LYS A 143 0.69 10.61 3.51
C LYS A 143 1.53 9.44 2.99
N PHE A 144 1.12 8.88 1.87
CA PHE A 144 1.77 7.82 1.12
C PHE A 144 2.12 8.35 -0.27
N VAL A 145 3.40 8.37 -0.61
CA VAL A 145 3.87 8.78 -1.94
C VAL A 145 4.13 7.52 -2.76
N LEU A 146 3.22 7.23 -3.67
CA LEU A 146 3.24 5.99 -4.46
C LEU A 146 4.15 6.12 -5.69
N SER A 147 4.67 5.00 -6.18
CA SER A 147 5.52 4.95 -7.37
C SER A 147 4.94 4.00 -8.42
N LYS A 148 5.19 4.28 -9.70
CA LYS A 148 4.78 3.43 -10.83
C LYS A 148 5.97 2.61 -11.35
N ASN A 149 6.47 1.70 -10.53
CA ASN A 149 7.71 0.96 -10.82
C ASN A 149 7.51 -0.53 -11.12
N ARG A 150 6.29 -1.00 -11.45
CA ARG A 150 6.02 -2.42 -11.78
C ARG A 150 6.78 -2.88 -13.03
N ASP A 151 6.74 -2.08 -14.09
CA ASP A 151 7.40 -2.41 -15.34
C ASP A 151 7.74 -1.12 -16.10
N TYR A 152 8.99 -0.98 -16.52
CA TYR A 152 9.51 0.21 -17.21
C TYR A 152 9.04 0.20 -18.67
N GLY A 153 7.75 0.43 -18.88
CA GLY A 153 7.16 0.63 -20.20
C GLY A 153 5.65 0.41 -20.20
N ARG A 154 5.22 -0.85 -20.06
CA ARG A 154 3.83 -1.28 -20.31
C ARG A 154 2.78 -0.50 -19.49
N TYR A 155 3.08 -0.15 -18.25
CA TYR A 155 2.13 0.47 -17.32
C TYR A 155 2.47 1.93 -16.94
N GLN A 156 3.54 2.51 -17.50
CA GLN A 156 4.03 3.84 -17.08
C GLN A 156 3.00 4.95 -17.32
N ASN A 157 2.21 4.83 -18.38
CA ASN A 157 1.20 5.82 -18.76
C ASN A 157 -0.15 5.62 -18.05
N PHE A 158 -0.31 4.57 -17.25
CA PHE A 158 -1.54 4.34 -16.51
C PHE A 158 -1.61 5.31 -15.34
N ARG A 159 -2.75 5.98 -15.19
CA ARG A 159 -3.03 6.83 -14.03
C ARG A 159 -3.25 5.98 -12.78
N ILE A 160 -2.81 6.48 -11.63
CA ILE A 160 -3.27 5.95 -10.34
C ILE A 160 -4.68 6.51 -10.13
N ASN A 161 -5.72 5.72 -10.38
CA ASN A 161 -7.12 6.07 -10.10
C ASN A 161 -7.77 5.10 -9.12
N SER A 162 -7.00 4.17 -8.58
CA SER A 162 -7.42 3.31 -7.49
C SER A 162 -6.22 2.89 -6.66
N VAL A 163 -6.49 2.38 -5.47
CA VAL A 163 -5.49 1.74 -4.63
C VAL A 163 -6.03 0.47 -4.02
N MET A 164 -5.10 -0.44 -3.77
CA MET A 164 -5.31 -1.57 -2.90
C MET A 164 -4.60 -1.33 -1.57
N ILE A 165 -5.32 -1.46 -0.47
CA ILE A 165 -4.82 -1.16 0.88
C ILE A 165 -4.91 -2.42 1.73
N MET A 166 -3.83 -2.76 2.41
CA MET A 166 -3.75 -3.94 3.27
C MET A 166 -2.97 -3.64 4.55
N LYS A 167 -3.25 -4.36 5.62
CA LYS A 167 -2.35 -4.46 6.77
C LYS A 167 -1.24 -5.44 6.43
N GLU A 168 0.01 -5.09 6.73
CA GLU A 168 1.14 -6.01 6.66
C GLU A 168 1.03 -7.03 7.77
N LYS A 169 0.27 -8.08 7.48
CA LYS A 169 0.04 -9.23 8.33
C LYS A 169 0.10 -10.48 7.49
N THR A 170 0.51 -11.55 8.14
CA THR A 170 0.51 -12.89 7.58
C THR A 170 -0.85 -13.52 7.79
N TYR A 171 -1.36 -14.18 6.77
CA TYR A 171 -2.59 -14.96 6.81
C TYR A 171 -2.37 -16.30 6.11
N ASP A 172 -3.14 -17.31 6.52
CA ASP A 172 -3.17 -18.60 5.84
C ASP A 172 -4.09 -18.52 4.62
N PHE A 173 -3.51 -18.60 3.42
CA PHE A 173 -4.25 -18.49 2.16
C PHE A 173 -4.61 -19.87 1.63
N PRO A 174 -5.87 -20.08 1.18
CA PRO A 174 -6.29 -21.35 0.63
C PRO A 174 -5.60 -21.65 -0.71
N SER A 175 -5.81 -22.86 -1.22
CA SER A 175 -5.35 -23.28 -2.55
C SER A 175 -5.73 -22.25 -3.62
N PRO A 176 -4.83 -21.90 -4.56
CA PRO A 176 -3.54 -22.56 -4.86
C PRO A 176 -2.32 -21.99 -4.12
N PHE A 177 -2.51 -21.17 -3.07
CA PHE A 177 -1.38 -20.72 -2.24
C PHE A 177 -0.91 -21.82 -1.28
N ASP A 178 -1.85 -22.44 -0.57
CA ASP A 178 -1.66 -23.51 0.41
C ASP A 178 -0.52 -23.24 1.41
N ARG A 179 -0.43 -21.98 1.87
CA ARG A 179 0.60 -21.50 2.79
C ARG A 179 0.26 -20.14 3.41
N GLU A 180 0.96 -19.84 4.49
CA GLU A 180 0.98 -18.52 5.10
C GLU A 180 1.73 -17.50 4.24
N LEU A 181 1.10 -16.35 3.97
CA LEU A 181 1.69 -15.25 3.22
C LEU A 181 1.32 -13.91 3.81
N ILE A 182 2.19 -12.92 3.59
CA ILE A 182 1.83 -11.52 3.80
C ILE A 182 0.75 -11.14 2.77
N SER A 183 -0.29 -10.43 3.23
CA SER A 183 -1.44 -10.04 2.41
C SER A 183 -1.06 -9.43 1.05
N TYR A 184 -0.14 -8.47 1.01
CA TYR A 184 0.28 -7.83 -0.24
C TYR A 184 1.09 -8.76 -1.15
N ASP A 185 1.83 -9.73 -0.62
CA ASP A 185 2.55 -10.73 -1.42
C ASP A 185 1.56 -11.64 -2.15
N ALA A 186 0.50 -12.08 -1.47
CA ALA A 186 -0.58 -12.86 -2.08
C ALA A 186 -1.28 -12.08 -3.20
N TYR A 187 -1.50 -10.77 -3.02
CA TYR A 187 -2.04 -9.92 -4.06
C TYR A 187 -1.13 -9.76 -5.28
N PHE A 188 0.19 -9.60 -5.07
CA PHE A 188 1.12 -9.55 -6.19
C PHE A 188 1.15 -10.87 -6.96
N MET A 189 1.12 -12.01 -6.26
CA MET A 189 1.00 -13.32 -6.90
C MET A 189 -0.28 -13.46 -7.72
N CYS A 190 -1.43 -13.09 -7.15
CA CYS A 190 -2.69 -13.00 -7.89
C CYS A 190 -2.55 -12.15 -9.16
N SER A 191 -2.02 -10.94 -9.01
CA SER A 191 -1.95 -9.98 -10.12
C SER A 191 -0.99 -10.39 -11.23
N ILE A 192 0.12 -11.05 -10.89
CA ILE A 192 1.09 -11.59 -11.85
C ILE A 192 0.48 -12.77 -12.61
N ASN A 193 -0.21 -13.69 -11.93
CA ASN A 193 -0.81 -14.86 -12.56
C ASN A 193 -1.93 -14.50 -13.54
N ILE A 194 -2.77 -13.52 -13.21
CA ILE A 194 -3.76 -12.99 -14.16
C ILE A 194 -3.07 -12.37 -15.38
N ASP A 195 -2.02 -11.57 -15.19
CA ASP A 195 -1.42 -10.81 -16.28
C ASP A 195 -0.56 -11.67 -17.22
N LEU A 196 0.18 -12.65 -16.69
CA LEU A 196 1.06 -13.51 -17.48
C LEU A 196 0.37 -14.77 -18.02
N TYR A 197 -0.56 -15.33 -17.25
CA TYR A 197 -1.16 -16.64 -17.55
C TYR A 197 -2.67 -16.60 -17.72
N ASN A 198 -3.31 -15.43 -17.52
CA ASN A 198 -4.77 -15.29 -17.46
C ASN A 198 -5.42 -16.24 -16.44
N ASP A 199 -4.67 -16.60 -15.39
CA ASP A 199 -5.12 -17.49 -14.32
C ASP A 199 -5.68 -16.66 -13.15
N ARG A 200 -6.97 -16.86 -12.86
CA ARG A 200 -7.70 -16.14 -11.82
C ARG A 200 -7.72 -16.85 -10.48
N THR A 201 -7.30 -18.12 -10.42
CA THR A 201 -7.44 -18.97 -9.22
C THR A 201 -6.78 -18.34 -7.98
N TYR A 202 -5.57 -17.81 -8.13
CA TYR A 202 -4.87 -17.07 -7.07
C TYR A 202 -5.63 -15.82 -6.61
N CYS A 203 -6.30 -15.12 -7.53
CA CYS A 203 -7.09 -13.95 -7.17
C CYS A 203 -8.39 -14.30 -6.47
N ASP A 204 -9.03 -15.40 -6.85
CA ASP A 204 -10.24 -15.88 -6.20
C ASP A 204 -9.93 -16.36 -4.77
N ALA A 205 -8.82 -17.09 -4.59
CA ALA A 205 -8.30 -17.49 -3.28
C ALA A 205 -7.93 -16.28 -2.40
N PHE A 206 -7.27 -15.27 -2.98
CA PHE A 206 -6.98 -14.01 -2.27
C PHE A 206 -8.25 -13.28 -1.83
N LYS A 207 -9.24 -13.18 -2.74
CA LYS A 207 -10.51 -12.50 -2.47
C LYS A 207 -11.36 -13.21 -1.43
N GLN A 208 -11.29 -14.53 -1.36
CA GLN A 208 -12.04 -15.34 -0.39
C GLN A 208 -11.73 -14.93 1.05
N LEU A 209 -10.48 -14.57 1.35
CA LEU A 209 -10.09 -14.15 2.69
C LEU A 209 -10.56 -12.73 3.01
N GLY A 210 -10.66 -11.85 2.01
CA GLY A 210 -11.20 -10.50 2.19
C GLY A 210 -10.32 -9.55 2.99
N GLU A 211 -9.06 -9.89 3.24
CA GLU A 211 -8.12 -9.11 4.06
C GLU A 211 -7.47 -7.96 3.28
N TYR A 212 -8.32 -7.11 2.70
CA TYR A 212 -7.92 -5.94 1.93
C TYR A 212 -9.02 -4.88 1.91
N TYR A 213 -8.65 -3.66 1.51
CA TYR A 213 -9.57 -2.60 1.14
C TYR A 213 -9.21 -2.05 -0.25
N TYR A 214 -10.16 -2.14 -1.18
CA TYR A 214 -10.06 -1.52 -2.49
C TYR A 214 -10.80 -0.17 -2.51
N LYS A 215 -10.14 0.87 -3.00
CA LYS A 215 -10.73 2.20 -3.20
C LYS A 215 -10.42 2.69 -4.62
N SER A 216 -11.46 3.00 -5.38
CA SER A 216 -11.37 3.81 -6.59
C SER A 216 -11.61 5.29 -6.26
N PHE A 217 -11.05 6.19 -7.06
CA PHE A 217 -11.19 7.64 -6.94
C PHE A 217 -11.94 8.23 -8.13
#